data_AF-A0A1F3Y422-F1
#
_entry.id   AF-A0A1F3Y422-F1
#
_cell.length_a   1.000
_cell.length_b   1.000
_cell.length_c   1.000
_cell.angle_alpha   90.00
_cell.angle_beta   90.00
_cell.angle_gamma   90.00
#
_symmetry.space_group_name_H-M   'P 1'
#
loop_
_entity.id
_entity.type
_entity.pdbx_description
1 polymer ?
#
loop_
_entity_poly.entity_id
_entity_poly.type
_entity_poly.pdbx_seq_one_letter_code
_entity_poly.pdbx_strand_id
1 'polypeptide(L)'
;MSRFLRTNSVIGAAMLFSTVALAEPAKETPRDSASPEITRKFNVKAYPIPLLLKVGAFDFDFGISQSMTLGLSVYKFSYYDPKQALDLAVPATGVRLNYYFSGKRISDGYYCSASIHGISAQITGSTVFQGQSIDLKGEAKAGMFGLMLGHHWVWDSGFNMTLGAGLYSFSTEPEATLTGTVPSTRTSIAQVVDVPVIKATIPWLEVGVGWAF
;
A
#
# COMPACT_ATOMS: atom_id res chain seq x y z
N MET A 1 -44.00 -20.25 31.79
CA MET A 1 -42.76 -19.45 31.59
C MET A 1 -41.79 -20.28 30.76
N SER A 2 -42.08 -20.45 29.47
CA SER A 2 -41.61 -19.63 28.33
C SER A 2 -40.12 -19.84 28.00
N ARG A 3 -39.89 -20.85 27.14
CA ARG A 3 -38.63 -21.12 26.43
C ARG A 3 -38.45 -20.07 25.32
N PHE A 4 -37.26 -19.49 25.24
CA PHE A 4 -36.86 -18.60 24.14
C PHE A 4 -36.57 -19.41 22.87
N LEU A 5 -37.32 -19.11 21.81
CA LEU A 5 -37.08 -19.53 20.43
C LEU A 5 -35.90 -18.75 19.85
N ARG A 6 -34.93 -19.46 19.28
CA ARG A 6 -33.93 -18.90 18.36
C ARG A 6 -34.48 -19.02 16.95
N THR A 7 -34.54 -17.91 16.22
CA THR A 7 -34.80 -17.89 14.77
C THR A 7 -33.72 -17.09 14.04
N ASN A 8 -33.01 -17.82 13.18
CA ASN A 8 -32.55 -17.52 11.82
C ASN A 8 -32.01 -16.13 11.46
N SER A 9 -30.84 -16.16 10.82
CA SER A 9 -30.57 -15.41 9.58
C SER A 9 -29.42 -16.08 8.81
N VAL A 10 -29.78 -17.00 7.90
CA VAL A 10 -28.91 -17.47 6.81
C VAL A 10 -29.18 -16.54 5.63
N ILE A 11 -28.22 -15.70 5.27
CA ILE A 11 -28.29 -14.87 4.06
C ILE A 11 -27.78 -15.72 2.91
N GLY A 12 -28.72 -16.22 2.10
CA GLY A 12 -28.44 -16.90 0.84
C GLY A 12 -28.08 -15.89 -0.25
N ALA A 13 -26.98 -16.15 -0.94
CA ALA A 13 -26.58 -15.42 -2.14
C ALA A 13 -27.50 -15.82 -3.30
N ALA A 14 -28.31 -14.88 -3.78
CA ALA A 14 -29.04 -15.02 -5.04
C ALA A 14 -28.13 -14.59 -6.20
N MET A 15 -27.66 -15.55 -6.99
CA MET A 15 -27.07 -15.28 -8.30
C MET A 15 -28.19 -14.93 -9.30
N LEU A 16 -28.23 -13.68 -9.76
CA LEU A 16 -29.01 -13.30 -10.93
C LEU A 16 -28.21 -13.66 -12.20
N PHE A 17 -28.66 -14.69 -12.90
CA PHE A 17 -28.27 -14.94 -14.29
C PHE A 17 -29.11 -14.04 -15.21
N SER A 18 -28.51 -12.95 -15.70
CA SER A 18 -29.08 -12.20 -16.82
C SER A 18 -28.74 -12.91 -18.14
N THR A 19 -29.76 -13.36 -18.84
CA THR A 19 -29.69 -13.92 -20.19
C THR A 19 -29.27 -12.82 -21.15
N VAL A 20 -28.05 -12.88 -21.68
CA VAL A 20 -27.58 -11.99 -22.75
C VAL A 20 -28.12 -12.51 -24.08
N ALA A 21 -28.81 -11.65 -24.83
CA ALA A 21 -29.25 -11.92 -26.18
C ALA A 21 -28.04 -12.20 -27.09
N LEU A 22 -28.08 -13.31 -27.82
CA LEU A 22 -27.09 -13.68 -28.84
C LEU A 22 -27.12 -12.64 -29.98
N ALA A 23 -26.11 -11.78 -30.01
CA ALA A 23 -25.80 -10.99 -31.20
C ALA A 23 -25.14 -11.91 -32.24
N GLU A 24 -25.52 -11.74 -33.51
CA GLU A 24 -24.95 -12.48 -34.64
C GLU A 24 -23.43 -12.30 -34.72
N PRO A 25 -22.66 -13.35 -35.08
CA PRO A 25 -21.21 -13.26 -35.16
C PRO A 25 -20.81 -12.37 -36.34
N ALA A 26 -20.20 -11.22 -36.03
CA ALA A 26 -19.53 -10.40 -37.02
C ALA A 26 -18.43 -11.22 -37.72
N LYS A 27 -18.37 -11.16 -39.05
CA LYS A 27 -17.29 -11.76 -39.85
C LYS A 27 -15.94 -11.28 -39.33
N GLU A 28 -15.19 -12.16 -38.69
CA GLU A 28 -13.81 -11.92 -38.30
C GLU A 28 -12.95 -11.79 -39.56
N THR A 29 -12.50 -10.58 -39.85
CA THR A 29 -11.32 -10.37 -40.69
C THR A 29 -10.13 -11.10 -40.05
N PRO A 30 -9.36 -11.92 -40.78
CA PRO A 30 -8.20 -12.59 -40.22
C PRO A 30 -7.20 -11.54 -39.73
N ARG A 31 -7.03 -11.43 -38.39
CA ARG A 31 -5.88 -10.73 -37.79
C ARG A 31 -4.66 -11.64 -37.92
N ASP A 32 -4.15 -11.75 -39.13
CA ASP A 32 -2.87 -12.39 -39.40
C ASP A 32 -1.74 -11.41 -39.06
N SER A 33 -1.27 -11.51 -37.83
CA SER A 33 0.13 -11.39 -37.41
C SER A 33 0.11 -11.36 -35.89
N ALA A 34 0.16 -12.54 -35.28
CA ALA A 34 0.53 -12.67 -33.88
C ALA A 34 1.95 -12.11 -33.74
N SER A 35 2.05 -10.81 -33.49
CA SER A 35 3.26 -10.17 -33.01
C SER A 35 3.77 -11.01 -31.84
N PRO A 36 5.07 -11.39 -31.81
CA PRO A 36 5.59 -12.25 -30.76
C PRO A 36 5.17 -11.69 -29.40
N GLU A 37 4.49 -12.51 -28.60
CA GLU A 37 3.95 -12.09 -27.32
C GLU A 37 5.11 -11.69 -26.42
N ILE A 38 5.31 -10.38 -26.25
CA ILE A 38 6.37 -9.82 -25.40
C ILE A 38 6.02 -10.17 -23.96
N THR A 39 6.57 -11.28 -23.49
CA THR A 39 6.35 -11.75 -22.12
C THR A 39 7.30 -11.01 -21.20
N ARG A 40 6.83 -9.87 -20.66
CA ARG A 40 7.59 -9.06 -19.71
C ARG A 40 7.80 -9.83 -18.41
N LYS A 41 9.02 -9.78 -17.87
CA LYS A 41 9.43 -10.53 -16.68
C LYS A 41 9.60 -9.62 -15.47
N PHE A 42 10.02 -8.39 -15.69
CA PHE A 42 10.29 -7.41 -14.65
C PHE A 42 9.46 -6.16 -14.90
N ASN A 43 9.10 -5.47 -13.81
CA ASN A 43 8.49 -4.15 -13.88
C ASN A 43 9.04 -3.28 -12.75
N VAL A 44 9.49 -2.07 -13.10
CA VAL A 44 9.90 -1.06 -12.14
C VAL A 44 8.86 0.04 -12.17
N LYS A 45 8.28 0.36 -11.01
CA LYS A 45 7.29 1.43 -10.87
C LYS A 45 7.75 2.48 -9.87
N ALA A 46 7.37 3.71 -10.15
CA ALA A 46 7.47 4.83 -9.22
C ALA A 46 6.10 5.49 -9.08
N TYR A 47 5.85 6.05 -7.89
CA TYR A 47 4.57 6.69 -7.59
C TYR A 47 4.73 8.22 -7.59
N PRO A 48 4.29 8.94 -8.64
CA PRO A 48 4.48 10.38 -8.76
C PRO A 48 3.86 11.19 -7.63
N ILE A 49 2.68 10.81 -7.12
CA ILE A 49 2.02 11.58 -6.04
C ILE A 49 2.89 11.62 -4.78
N PRO A 50 3.37 10.47 -4.24
CA PRO A 50 4.33 10.51 -3.16
C PRO A 50 5.61 11.29 -3.52
N LEU A 51 6.16 11.14 -4.73
CA LEU A 51 7.36 11.89 -5.14
C LEU A 51 7.17 13.42 -5.08
N LEU A 52 5.99 13.92 -5.48
CA LEU A 52 5.63 15.34 -5.37
C LEU A 52 5.55 15.80 -3.90
N LEU A 53 5.16 14.91 -3.00
CA LEU A 53 5.16 15.14 -1.55
C LEU A 53 6.54 14.91 -0.91
N LYS A 54 7.61 14.82 -1.72
CA LYS A 54 8.99 14.50 -1.30
C LYS A 54 9.11 13.13 -0.61
N VAL A 55 8.20 12.22 -0.92
CA VAL A 55 8.19 10.83 -0.48
C VAL A 55 8.72 9.93 -1.60
N GLY A 56 9.74 9.14 -1.30
CA GLY A 56 10.18 8.08 -2.21
C GLY A 56 9.21 6.90 -2.16
N ALA A 57 8.75 6.43 -3.31
CA ALA A 57 7.85 5.30 -3.43
C ALA A 57 8.15 4.53 -4.71
N PHE A 58 8.69 3.31 -4.56
CA PHE A 58 9.19 2.50 -5.66
C PHE A 58 8.83 1.03 -5.47
N ASP A 59 8.47 0.39 -6.57
CA ASP A 59 8.27 -1.06 -6.61
C ASP A 59 9.13 -1.70 -7.69
N PHE A 60 9.61 -2.89 -7.37
CA PHE A 60 10.29 -3.79 -8.29
C PHE A 60 9.56 -5.12 -8.30
N ASP A 61 8.77 -5.37 -9.35
CA ASP A 61 8.00 -6.59 -9.52
C ASP A 61 8.73 -7.56 -10.47
N PHE A 62 8.69 -8.86 -10.16
CA PHE A 62 9.12 -9.94 -11.04
C PHE A 62 8.01 -10.99 -11.21
N GLY A 63 7.89 -11.53 -12.41
CA GLY A 63 6.91 -12.54 -12.76
C GLY A 63 7.19 -13.87 -12.07
N ILE A 64 6.21 -14.39 -11.33
CA ILE A 64 6.28 -15.72 -10.67
C ILE A 64 5.38 -16.76 -11.36
N SER A 65 4.37 -16.32 -12.10
CA SER A 65 3.50 -17.19 -12.90
C SER A 65 3.04 -16.46 -14.18
N GLN A 66 2.20 -17.10 -14.99
CA GLN A 66 1.62 -16.45 -16.16
C GLN A 66 0.77 -15.23 -15.78
N SER A 67 0.10 -15.23 -14.62
CA SER A 67 -0.85 -14.20 -14.21
C SER A 67 -0.44 -13.43 -12.95
N MET A 68 0.74 -13.71 -12.38
CA MET A 68 1.16 -13.14 -11.10
C MET A 68 2.58 -12.59 -11.10
N THR A 69 2.77 -11.56 -10.29
CA THR A 69 4.09 -11.02 -9.94
C THR A 69 4.27 -10.96 -8.44
N LEU A 70 5.49 -11.16 -7.97
CA LEU A 70 5.94 -10.84 -6.62
C LEU A 70 6.90 -9.66 -6.73
N GLY A 71 6.79 -8.69 -5.85
CA GLY A 71 7.64 -7.51 -5.91
C GLY A 71 8.09 -7.00 -4.56
N LEU A 72 9.24 -6.33 -4.57
CA LEU A 72 9.72 -5.53 -3.45
C LEU A 72 9.12 -4.14 -3.55
N SER A 73 8.76 -3.59 -2.41
CA SER A 73 8.05 -2.33 -2.32
C SER A 73 8.65 -1.46 -1.23
N VAL A 74 9.03 -0.23 -1.57
CA VAL A 74 9.70 0.71 -0.68
C VAL A 74 8.94 2.03 -0.71
N TYR A 75 8.53 2.50 0.46
CA TYR A 75 7.88 3.80 0.67
C TYR A 75 8.59 4.59 1.76
N LYS A 76 8.50 5.92 1.72
CA LYS A 76 9.03 6.80 2.77
C LYS A 76 8.14 8.01 3.03
N PHE A 77 7.18 7.91 3.94
CA PHE A 77 6.31 9.03 4.27
C PHE A 77 6.94 9.97 5.28
N SER A 78 6.63 11.25 5.19
CA SER A 78 6.95 12.23 6.22
C SER A 78 5.67 12.92 6.67
N TYR A 79 5.49 13.04 7.98
CA TYR A 79 4.29 13.60 8.60
C TYR A 79 4.70 14.48 9.78
N TYR A 80 3.99 15.58 9.99
CA TYR A 80 4.16 16.45 11.15
C TYR A 80 2.86 16.47 11.95
N ASP A 81 2.92 16.14 13.25
CA ASP A 81 1.81 16.29 14.18
C ASP A 81 1.89 17.67 14.86
N PRO A 82 1.08 18.67 14.46
CA PRO A 82 1.11 19.98 15.07
C PRO A 82 0.61 19.99 16.52
N LYS A 83 -0.17 18.99 16.95
CA LYS A 83 -0.70 18.94 18.33
C LYS A 83 0.38 18.52 19.32
N GLN A 84 1.29 17.66 18.88
CA GLN A 84 2.38 17.13 19.71
C GLN A 84 3.75 17.74 19.35
N ALA A 85 3.80 18.60 18.32
CA ALA A 85 5.04 19.12 17.75
C ALA A 85 6.05 18.00 17.41
N LEU A 86 5.56 16.95 16.77
CA LEU A 86 6.35 15.77 16.39
C LEU A 86 6.55 15.71 14.88
N ASP A 87 7.81 15.54 14.48
CA ASP A 87 8.20 15.17 13.12
C ASP A 87 8.35 13.66 13.03
N LEU A 88 7.69 13.06 12.05
CA LEU A 88 7.70 11.62 11.78
C LEU A 88 8.28 11.36 10.41
N ALA A 89 9.30 10.50 10.35
CA ALA A 89 9.81 9.91 9.12
C ALA A 89 9.52 8.41 9.14
N VAL A 90 8.78 7.93 8.15
CA VAL A 90 8.18 6.59 8.13
C VAL A 90 8.63 5.84 6.88
N PRO A 91 9.86 5.29 6.85
CA PRO A 91 10.23 4.27 5.89
C PRO A 91 9.36 3.01 6.08
N ALA A 92 8.85 2.50 4.97
CA ALA A 92 8.18 1.22 4.89
C ALA A 92 8.83 0.37 3.80
N THR A 93 9.15 -0.87 4.11
CA THR A 93 9.72 -1.82 3.15
C THR A 93 8.96 -3.13 3.24
N GLY A 94 8.62 -3.71 2.10
CA GLY A 94 7.76 -4.87 2.09
C GLY A 94 7.74 -5.63 0.78
N VAL A 95 6.83 -6.58 0.74
CA VAL A 95 6.56 -7.41 -0.42
C VAL A 95 5.13 -7.16 -0.90
N ARG A 96 4.93 -7.20 -2.21
CA ARG A 96 3.62 -7.16 -2.85
C ARG A 96 3.42 -8.34 -3.79
N LEU A 97 2.21 -8.87 -3.81
CA LEU A 97 1.76 -9.88 -4.74
C LEU A 97 0.70 -9.22 -5.62
N ASN A 98 0.85 -9.30 -6.94
CA ASN A 98 -0.16 -8.84 -7.89
C ASN A 98 -0.71 -10.03 -8.66
N TYR A 99 -2.03 -10.06 -8.86
CA TYR A 99 -2.71 -10.99 -9.74
C TYR A 99 -3.45 -10.20 -10.84
N TYR A 100 -3.22 -10.59 -12.08
CA TYR A 100 -3.75 -9.90 -13.28
C TYR A 100 -4.92 -10.72 -13.85
N PHE A 101 -6.10 -10.10 -13.95
CA PHE A 101 -7.32 -10.78 -14.37
C PHE A 101 -7.34 -11.17 -15.85
N SER A 102 -6.47 -10.58 -16.67
CA SER A 102 -6.26 -10.96 -18.07
C SER A 102 -5.63 -12.35 -18.25
N GLY A 103 -5.17 -12.98 -17.16
CA GLY A 103 -4.39 -14.22 -17.21
C GLY A 103 -2.92 -14.01 -17.59
N LYS A 104 -2.52 -12.76 -17.87
CA LYS A 104 -1.16 -12.39 -18.29
C LYS A 104 -0.58 -11.37 -17.32
N ARG A 105 0.59 -11.66 -16.75
CA ARG A 105 1.32 -10.78 -15.85
C ARG A 105 1.78 -9.54 -16.60
N ILE A 106 1.80 -8.39 -15.92
CA ILE A 106 2.30 -7.12 -16.46
C ILE A 106 1.69 -6.83 -17.84
N SER A 107 0.36 -6.97 -17.91
CA SER A 107 -0.42 -6.72 -19.12
C SER A 107 -1.51 -5.69 -18.84
N ASP A 108 -2.11 -5.20 -19.92
CA ASP A 108 -3.29 -4.35 -19.84
C ASP A 108 -4.45 -5.06 -19.15
N GLY A 109 -5.11 -4.34 -18.26
CA GLY A 109 -6.36 -4.76 -17.65
C GLY A 109 -6.37 -4.61 -16.13
N TYR A 110 -7.41 -5.20 -15.53
CA TYR A 110 -7.58 -5.14 -14.09
C TYR A 110 -6.58 -6.03 -13.36
N TYR A 111 -6.20 -5.62 -12.15
CA TYR A 111 -5.41 -6.42 -11.22
C TYR A 111 -5.94 -6.28 -9.80
N CYS A 112 -5.60 -7.26 -8.97
CA CYS A 112 -5.65 -7.12 -7.51
C CYS A 112 -4.23 -7.23 -6.94
N SER A 113 -4.00 -6.53 -5.83
CA SER A 113 -2.73 -6.54 -5.12
C SER A 113 -2.95 -6.78 -3.64
N ALA A 114 -2.06 -7.58 -3.05
CA ALA A 114 -1.92 -7.74 -1.62
C ALA A 114 -0.48 -7.42 -1.23
N SER A 115 -0.27 -6.67 -0.15
CA SER A 115 1.06 -6.28 0.29
C SER A 115 1.23 -6.36 1.80
N ILE A 116 2.45 -6.64 2.23
CA ILE A 116 2.85 -6.61 3.64
C ILE A 116 4.15 -5.82 3.73
N HIS A 117 4.17 -4.82 4.60
CA HIS A 117 5.31 -3.94 4.84
C HIS A 117 5.68 -3.92 6.31
N GLY A 118 6.98 -3.91 6.58
CA GLY A 118 7.51 -3.48 7.87
C GLY A 118 7.74 -1.97 7.85
N ILE A 119 7.36 -1.31 8.93
CA ILE A 119 7.48 0.13 9.14
C ILE A 119 8.42 0.38 10.32
N SER A 120 9.32 1.35 10.17
CA SER A 120 10.13 1.92 11.25
C SER A 120 9.93 3.43 11.24
N ALA A 121 9.04 3.94 12.09
CA ALA A 121 8.78 5.36 12.24
C ALA A 121 9.83 5.98 13.17
N GLN A 122 10.66 6.86 12.62
CA GLN A 122 11.55 7.72 13.39
C GLN A 122 10.76 8.95 13.83
N ILE A 123 10.79 9.25 15.12
CA ILE A 123 10.02 10.34 15.71
C ILE A 123 10.99 11.29 16.38
N THR A 124 10.88 12.56 16.03
CA THR A 124 11.62 13.65 16.66
C THR A 124 10.65 14.69 17.18
N GLY A 125 10.94 15.26 18.34
CA GLY A 125 10.12 16.30 18.94
C GLY A 125 10.92 17.16 19.90
N SER A 126 10.26 18.13 20.52
CA SER A 126 10.87 18.96 21.56
C SER A 126 9.92 19.10 22.74
N THR A 127 10.45 19.06 23.96
CA THR A 127 9.70 19.37 25.18
C THR A 127 10.43 20.39 26.04
N VAL A 128 9.74 21.00 26.99
CA VAL A 128 10.32 21.92 27.96
C VAL A 128 10.38 21.24 29.32
N PHE A 129 11.58 21.05 29.86
CA PHE A 129 11.79 20.54 31.21
C PHE A 129 12.63 21.53 32.01
N GLN A 130 12.10 21.96 33.16
CA GLN A 130 12.75 22.96 34.02
C GLN A 130 13.17 24.24 33.25
N GLY A 131 12.36 24.68 32.27
CA GLY A 131 12.62 25.87 31.47
C GLY A 131 13.66 25.69 30.35
N GLN A 132 14.20 24.49 30.14
CA GLN A 132 15.11 24.17 29.04
C GLN A 132 14.37 23.40 27.95
N SER A 133 14.60 23.77 26.68
CA SER A 133 14.15 23.00 25.54
C SER A 133 15.01 21.74 25.40
N ILE A 134 14.37 20.59 25.20
CA ILE A 134 15.02 19.29 25.10
C ILE A 134 14.50 18.61 23.85
N ASP A 135 15.44 18.23 22.99
CA ASP A 135 15.15 17.40 21.82
C ASP A 135 14.91 15.96 22.24
N LEU A 136 13.83 15.42 21.72
CA LEU A 136 13.36 14.06 21.96
C LEU A 136 13.51 13.25 20.68
N LYS A 137 13.99 12.00 20.82
CA LYS A 137 14.06 11.04 19.72
C LYS A 137 13.51 9.69 20.14
N GLY A 138 12.78 9.04 19.24
CA GLY A 138 12.32 7.67 19.43
C GLY A 138 12.10 6.95 18.11
N GLU A 139 11.85 5.65 18.23
CA GLU A 139 11.52 4.77 17.12
C GLU A 139 10.27 3.97 17.47
N ALA A 140 9.35 3.87 16.52
CA ALA A 140 8.18 3.00 16.56
C ALA A 140 8.26 1.99 15.42
N LYS A 141 7.88 0.73 15.67
CA LYS A 141 7.83 -0.31 14.64
C LYS A 141 6.41 -0.84 14.50
N ALA A 142 5.99 -1.08 13.27
CA ALA A 142 4.70 -1.66 12.98
C ALA A 142 4.72 -2.47 11.68
N GLY A 143 3.74 -3.34 11.51
CA GLY A 143 3.41 -3.95 10.23
C GLY A 143 2.33 -3.12 9.53
N MET A 144 2.30 -3.19 8.20
CA MET A 144 1.24 -2.63 7.38
C MET A 144 0.81 -3.66 6.34
N PHE A 145 -0.49 -3.87 6.24
CA PHE A 145 -1.13 -4.80 5.32
C PHE A 145 -1.97 -4.01 4.33
N GLY A 146 -1.80 -4.28 3.04
CA GLY A 146 -2.52 -3.60 1.97
C GLY A 146 -3.32 -4.56 1.11
N LEU A 147 -4.52 -4.15 0.71
CA LEU A 147 -5.29 -4.77 -0.35
C LEU A 147 -5.73 -3.70 -1.33
N MET A 148 -5.60 -3.98 -2.62
CA MET A 148 -5.88 -3.01 -3.69
C MET A 148 -6.50 -3.67 -4.91
N LEU A 149 -7.36 -2.94 -5.59
CA LEU A 149 -7.87 -3.25 -6.92
C LEU A 149 -7.54 -2.08 -7.84
N GLY A 150 -7.14 -2.38 -9.07
CA GLY A 150 -6.78 -1.34 -10.01
C GLY A 150 -6.82 -1.78 -11.46
N HIS A 151 -6.50 -0.83 -12.33
CA HIS A 151 -6.29 -1.04 -13.75
C HIS A 151 -4.85 -0.71 -14.11
N HIS A 152 -4.27 -1.52 -14.98
CA HIS A 152 -2.91 -1.38 -15.49
C HIS A 152 -2.99 -1.13 -17.00
N TRP A 153 -2.28 -0.11 -17.46
CA TRP A 153 -2.09 0.17 -18.88
C TRP A 153 -0.64 -0.09 -19.25
N VAL A 154 -0.39 -0.88 -20.28
CA VAL A 154 0.94 -1.34 -20.71
C VAL A 154 1.07 -1.13 -22.21
N TRP A 155 1.97 -0.23 -22.59
CA TRP A 155 2.26 0.02 -24.00
C TRP A 155 3.30 -0.96 -24.53
N ASP A 156 3.36 -1.13 -25.85
CA ASP A 156 4.32 -2.01 -26.51
C ASP A 156 5.78 -1.71 -26.13
N SER A 157 6.10 -0.42 -25.93
CA SER A 157 7.42 0.04 -25.47
C SER A 157 7.86 -0.52 -24.12
N GLY A 158 6.94 -1.06 -23.32
CA GLY A 158 7.19 -1.46 -21.93
C GLY A 158 6.83 -0.36 -20.93
N PHE A 159 6.63 0.87 -21.38
CA PHE A 159 6.04 1.92 -20.55
C PHE A 159 4.69 1.43 -19.99
N ASN A 160 4.43 1.70 -18.72
CA ASN A 160 3.16 1.35 -18.10
C ASN A 160 2.69 2.38 -17.08
N MET A 161 1.39 2.34 -16.81
CA MET A 161 0.73 3.16 -15.80
C MET A 161 -0.23 2.29 -14.98
N THR A 162 -0.30 2.50 -13.67
CA THR A 162 -1.30 1.88 -12.80
C THR A 162 -2.18 2.94 -12.16
N LEU A 163 -3.48 2.62 -12.05
CA LEU A 163 -4.42 3.34 -11.21
C LEU A 163 -5.14 2.31 -10.33
N GLY A 164 -4.99 2.41 -9.02
CA GLY A 164 -5.58 1.48 -8.08
C GLY A 164 -6.18 2.20 -6.87
N ALA A 165 -7.18 1.58 -6.27
CA ALA A 165 -7.76 2.00 -5.01
C ALA A 165 -7.80 0.83 -4.03
N GLY A 166 -7.57 1.11 -2.76
CA GLY A 166 -7.42 0.06 -1.77
C GLY A 166 -7.50 0.57 -0.34
N LEU A 167 -7.13 -0.32 0.57
CA LEU A 167 -7.06 -0.05 2.00
C LEU A 167 -5.72 -0.57 2.52
N TYR A 168 -5.10 0.24 3.38
CA TYR A 168 -4.00 -0.20 4.23
C TYR A 168 -4.45 -0.25 5.68
N SER A 169 -4.09 -1.32 6.38
CA SER A 169 -4.30 -1.47 7.82
C SER A 169 -2.97 -1.75 8.50
N PHE A 170 -2.81 -1.28 9.72
CA PHE A 170 -1.55 -1.36 10.45
C PHE A 170 -1.68 -2.35 11.61
N SER A 171 -0.62 -3.12 11.84
CA SER A 171 -0.55 -4.08 12.94
C SER A 171 -0.13 -3.34 14.20
N THR A 172 -1.03 -3.29 15.18
CA THR A 172 -0.83 -2.80 16.56
C THR A 172 -0.61 -1.30 16.74
N GLU A 173 -0.85 -0.83 17.97
CA GLU A 173 -0.60 0.52 18.45
C GLU A 173 0.89 0.66 18.78
N PRO A 174 1.72 1.31 17.95
CA PRO A 174 3.09 1.53 18.35
C PRO A 174 3.09 2.71 19.33
N GLU A 175 3.23 2.38 20.60
CA GLU A 175 3.78 3.31 21.56
C GLU A 175 5.24 3.52 21.20
N ALA A 176 5.67 4.78 21.14
CA ALA A 176 7.07 5.13 21.03
C ALA A 176 7.55 5.71 22.35
N THR A 177 8.68 5.21 22.83
CA THR A 177 9.39 5.87 23.93
C THR A 177 10.35 6.89 23.33
N LEU A 178 10.00 8.16 23.49
CA LEU A 178 10.88 9.27 23.17
C LEU A 178 11.87 9.47 24.31
N THR A 179 13.14 9.60 23.99
CA THR A 179 14.20 9.88 24.97
C THR A 179 14.93 11.16 24.63
N GLY A 180 15.29 11.90 25.68
CA GLY A 180 16.12 13.10 25.58
C GLY A 180 17.00 13.27 26.81
N THR A 181 18.02 14.12 26.70
CA THR A 181 18.94 14.40 27.81
C THR A 181 18.95 15.89 28.10
N VAL A 182 18.70 16.25 29.36
CA VAL A 182 18.82 17.63 29.83
C VAL A 182 20.30 18.04 29.73
N PRO A 183 20.67 19.08 28.96
CA PRO A 183 22.07 19.43 28.75
C PRO A 183 22.81 19.81 30.04
N SER A 184 22.11 20.47 30.96
CA SER A 184 22.69 21.01 32.19
C SER A 184 22.91 19.96 33.30
N THR A 185 22.02 18.98 33.43
CA THR A 185 22.06 17.97 34.50
C THR A 185 22.45 16.58 34.02
N ARG A 186 22.48 16.35 32.71
CA ARG A 186 22.60 15.03 32.07
C ARG A 186 21.51 14.04 32.50
N THR A 187 20.38 14.54 33.01
CA THR A 187 19.23 13.70 33.35
C THR A 187 18.56 13.22 32.08
N SER A 188 18.35 11.90 31.97
CA SER A 188 17.56 11.30 30.90
C SER A 188 16.07 11.46 31.20
N ILE A 189 15.33 11.89 30.20
CA ILE A 189 13.87 11.97 30.23
C ILE A 189 13.33 10.96 29.22
N ALA A 190 12.29 10.24 29.61
CA ALA A 190 11.54 9.37 28.73
C ALA A 190 10.07 9.84 28.70
N GLN A 191 9.51 9.94 27.50
CA GLN A 191 8.10 10.25 27.28
C GLN A 191 7.52 9.19 26.37
N VAL A 192 6.46 8.53 26.81
CA VAL A 192 5.68 7.62 25.95
C VAL A 192 4.71 8.47 25.14
N VAL A 193 4.73 8.31 23.82
CA VAL A 193 3.81 8.97 22.91
C VAL A 193 3.06 7.95 22.06
N ASP A 194 1.79 8.22 21.87
CA ASP A 194 0.96 7.53 20.89
C ASP A 194 1.32 8.02 19.48
N VAL A 195 1.52 7.08 18.55
CA VAL A 195 1.76 7.40 17.13
C VAL A 195 0.45 7.24 16.35
N PRO A 196 -0.32 8.33 16.11
CA PRO A 196 -1.70 8.25 15.63
C PRO A 196 -1.82 7.69 14.21
N VAL A 197 -0.79 7.87 13.36
CA VAL A 197 -0.78 7.43 11.95
C VAL A 197 -0.94 5.91 11.82
N ILE A 198 -0.61 5.15 12.86
CA ILE A 198 -0.47 3.69 12.80
C ILE A 198 -1.70 2.96 13.42
N LYS A 199 -2.76 3.69 13.82
CA LYS A 199 -3.98 3.07 14.41
C LYS A 199 -5.17 2.96 13.43
N ALA A 200 -5.04 3.40 12.18
CA ALA A 200 -6.17 3.54 11.27
C ALA A 200 -6.11 2.60 10.07
N THR A 201 -7.28 2.16 9.58
CA THR A 201 -7.37 1.68 8.19
C THR A 201 -7.48 2.91 7.29
N ILE A 202 -6.53 3.09 6.39
CA ILE A 202 -6.40 4.28 5.56
C ILE A 202 -6.79 3.92 4.12
N PRO A 203 -7.75 4.63 3.50
CA PRO A 203 -8.02 4.47 2.08
C PRO A 203 -6.79 4.93 1.28
N TRP A 204 -6.48 4.19 0.23
CA TRP A 204 -5.30 4.44 -0.57
C TRP A 204 -5.63 4.55 -2.04
N LEU A 205 -5.03 5.55 -2.69
CA LEU A 205 -5.06 5.72 -4.12
C LEU A 205 -3.64 5.51 -4.65
N GLU A 206 -3.48 4.48 -5.48
CA GLU A 206 -2.24 4.19 -6.19
C GLU A 206 -2.31 4.84 -7.58
N VAL A 207 -1.35 5.72 -7.87
CA VAL A 207 -1.07 6.20 -9.24
C VAL A 207 0.38 5.90 -9.50
N GLY A 208 0.66 4.88 -10.32
CA GLY A 208 2.00 4.43 -10.66
C GLY A 208 2.35 4.70 -12.11
N VAL A 209 3.62 4.99 -12.36
CA VAL A 209 4.22 4.98 -13.70
C VAL A 209 5.43 4.07 -13.67
N GLY A 210 5.65 3.31 -14.73
CA GLY A 210 6.67 2.28 -14.72
C GLY A 210 7.20 1.89 -16.08
N TRP A 211 8.16 0.97 -16.04
CA TRP A 211 8.75 0.35 -17.21
C TRP A 211 8.91 -1.15 -17.00
N ALA A 212 8.39 -1.91 -17.95
CA ALA A 212 8.37 -3.36 -17.94
C ALA A 212 9.22 -3.94 -19.07
N PHE A 213 10.02 -4.96 -18.74
CA PHE A 213 10.99 -5.59 -19.64
C PHE A 213 11.19 -7.08 -19.36
#